data_AF-A0A6M0FGA8-F1
#
_entry.id   AF-A0A6M0FGA8-F1
#
_cell.length_a   1.000
_cell.length_b   1.000
_cell.length_c   1.000
_cell.angle_alpha   90.00
_cell.angle_beta   90.00
_cell.angle_gamma   90.00
#
_symmetry.space_group_name_H-M   'P 1'
#
loop_
_entity.id
_entity.type
_entity.pdbx_description
1 polymer ?
#
loop_
_entity_poly.entity_id
_entity_poly.type
_entity_poly.pdbx_seq_one_letter_code
_entity_poly.pdbx_strand_id
1 'polypeptide(L)'
;MNFTDVTRQTNTKTRMTNLYETDFVQWTEEQAKALNEHNEKALDWENLREEIDNLGKEKINAVHSFFKQIIIHRLKLDYTNDIRSRRNWIDEIDDFQDEIERRLTNTILNKINIEAEYERAKRKVLKMYDVSLPDICPYTFEDLMTRLPEN
;
A
#
# COMPACT_ATOMS: atom_id res chain seq x y z
N MET A 1 -33.39 -11.28 -28.90
CA MET A 1 -32.53 -12.00 -27.93
C MET A 1 -33.24 -13.29 -27.53
N ASN A 2 -32.56 -14.44 -27.65
CA ASN A 2 -33.14 -15.76 -27.36
C ASN A 2 -33.09 -16.06 -25.85
N PHE A 3 -34.16 -16.62 -25.31
CA PHE A 3 -34.28 -16.99 -23.89
C PHE A 3 -33.13 -17.87 -23.38
N THR A 4 -32.59 -18.74 -24.23
CA THR A 4 -31.47 -19.64 -23.90
C THR A 4 -30.13 -18.94 -23.67
N ASP A 5 -29.89 -17.77 -24.26
CA ASP A 5 -28.63 -17.01 -24.11
C ASP A 5 -28.62 -16.22 -22.79
N VAL A 6 -29.80 -15.78 -22.32
CA VAL A 6 -30.00 -15.09 -21.04
C VAL A 6 -29.77 -16.03 -19.85
N THR A 7 -30.31 -17.25 -19.91
CA THR A 7 -30.12 -18.26 -18.84
C THR A 7 -28.66 -18.71 -18.73
N ARG A 8 -27.92 -18.73 -19.85
CA ARG A 8 -26.51 -19.11 -19.85
C ARG A 8 -25.62 -18.01 -19.27
N GLN A 9 -25.90 -16.74 -19.60
CA GLN A 9 -25.17 -15.58 -19.03
C GLN A 9 -25.37 -15.43 -17.52
N THR A 10 -26.60 -15.61 -17.04
CA THR A 10 -26.91 -15.53 -15.61
C THR A 10 -26.21 -16.62 -14.80
N ASN A 11 -26.15 -17.84 -15.31
CA ASN A 11 -25.50 -18.95 -14.61
C ASN A 11 -23.96 -18.81 -14.57
N THR A 12 -23.35 -18.29 -15.64
CA THR A 12 -21.91 -17.97 -15.65
C THR A 12 -21.57 -16.87 -14.66
N LYS A 13 -22.36 -15.80 -14.59
CA LYS A 13 -22.14 -14.70 -13.65
C LYS A 13 -22.21 -15.15 -12.19
N THR A 14 -23.25 -15.91 -11.83
CA THR A 14 -23.40 -16.44 -10.46
C THR A 14 -22.25 -17.37 -10.07
N ARG A 15 -21.75 -18.19 -11.01
CA ARG A 15 -20.58 -19.02 -10.78
C ARG A 15 -19.33 -18.19 -10.51
N MET A 16 -19.07 -17.14 -11.30
CA MET A 16 -17.88 -16.30 -11.11
C MET A 16 -17.90 -15.58 -9.76
N THR A 17 -19.04 -15.03 -9.35
CA THR A 17 -19.18 -14.40 -8.03
C THR A 17 -18.93 -15.40 -6.90
N ASN A 18 -19.44 -16.63 -7.02
CA ASN A 18 -19.17 -17.66 -6.02
C ASN A 18 -17.68 -18.04 -5.97
N LEU A 19 -17.02 -18.13 -7.13
CA LEU A 19 -15.59 -18.45 -7.19
C LEU A 19 -14.73 -17.32 -6.59
N TYR A 20 -15.09 -16.06 -6.82
CA TYR A 20 -14.43 -14.91 -6.19
C TYR A 20 -14.39 -15.04 -4.67
N GLU A 21 -15.52 -15.44 -4.05
CA GLU A 21 -15.63 -15.56 -2.59
C GLU A 21 -14.99 -16.85 -2.03
N THR A 22 -14.98 -17.94 -2.80
CA THR A 22 -14.61 -19.28 -2.30
C THR A 22 -13.22 -19.74 -2.71
N ASP A 23 -12.74 -19.31 -3.88
CA ASP A 23 -11.40 -19.61 -4.40
C ASP A 23 -10.92 -18.45 -5.29
N PHE A 24 -10.47 -17.38 -4.63
CA PHE A 24 -10.00 -16.17 -5.30
C PHE A 24 -8.87 -16.45 -6.31
N VAL A 25 -7.96 -17.38 -6.00
CA VAL A 25 -6.85 -17.71 -6.92
C VAL A 25 -7.41 -18.31 -8.20
N GLN A 26 -8.27 -19.32 -8.11
CA GLN A 26 -8.91 -19.89 -9.30
C GLN A 26 -9.73 -18.84 -10.06
N TRP A 27 -10.43 -17.95 -9.36
CA TRP A 27 -11.14 -16.83 -9.99
C TRP A 27 -10.18 -15.96 -10.82
N THR A 28 -9.03 -15.56 -10.27
CA THR A 28 -8.05 -14.73 -11.01
C THR A 28 -7.53 -15.42 -12.27
N GLU A 29 -7.27 -16.73 -12.21
CA GLU A 29 -6.81 -17.53 -13.36
C GLU A 29 -7.89 -17.61 -14.45
N GLU A 30 -9.15 -17.86 -14.06
CA GLU A 30 -10.28 -17.91 -15.00
C GLU A 30 -10.52 -16.54 -15.66
N GLN A 31 -10.39 -15.44 -14.92
CA GLN A 31 -10.52 -14.09 -15.47
C GLN A 31 -9.36 -13.70 -16.40
N ALA A 32 -8.12 -14.03 -16.05
CA ALA A 32 -6.97 -13.80 -16.90
C ALA A 32 -7.08 -14.59 -18.23
N LYS A 33 -7.55 -15.84 -18.15
CA LYS A 33 -7.84 -16.65 -19.33
C LYS A 33 -8.92 -16.02 -20.20
N ALA A 34 -10.03 -15.58 -19.61
CA ALA A 34 -11.12 -14.94 -20.34
C ALA A 34 -10.68 -13.65 -21.06
N LEU A 35 -9.82 -12.84 -20.44
CA LEU A 35 -9.20 -11.67 -21.07
C LEU A 35 -8.34 -12.06 -22.28
N ASN A 36 -7.47 -13.07 -22.11
CA ASN A 36 -6.58 -13.54 -23.17
C ASN A 36 -7.35 -14.13 -24.37
N GLU A 37 -8.49 -14.78 -24.12
CA GLU A 37 -9.37 -15.34 -25.15
C GLU A 37 -10.35 -14.31 -25.74
N HIS A 38 -10.32 -13.05 -25.29
CA HIS A 38 -11.30 -12.01 -25.60
C HIS A 38 -12.76 -12.46 -25.35
N ASN A 39 -12.97 -13.32 -24.35
CA ASN A 39 -14.28 -13.86 -24.00
C ASN A 39 -15.01 -12.93 -23.00
N GLU A 40 -15.54 -11.83 -23.51
CA GLU A 40 -16.21 -10.81 -22.69
C GLU A 40 -17.39 -11.33 -21.85
N LYS A 41 -18.04 -12.43 -22.31
CA LYS A 41 -19.18 -13.05 -21.61
C LYS A 41 -18.77 -13.77 -20.32
N ALA A 42 -17.50 -14.11 -20.16
CA ALA A 42 -16.95 -14.78 -18.98
C ALA A 42 -16.32 -13.81 -17.97
N LEU A 43 -16.24 -12.51 -18.31
CA LEU A 43 -15.66 -11.50 -17.44
C LEU A 43 -16.64 -11.07 -16.34
N ASP A 44 -16.17 -11.11 -15.11
CA ASP A 44 -16.84 -10.59 -13.93
C ASP A 44 -16.47 -9.12 -13.73
N TRP A 45 -17.08 -8.26 -14.55
CA TRP A 45 -16.73 -6.84 -14.66
C TRP A 45 -16.80 -6.05 -13.34
N GLU A 46 -17.69 -6.42 -12.42
CA GLU A 46 -17.85 -5.70 -11.15
C GLU A 46 -16.66 -5.96 -10.24
N ASN A 47 -16.36 -7.24 -10.01
CA ASN A 47 -15.21 -7.66 -9.19
C ASN A 47 -13.89 -7.27 -9.87
N LEU A 48 -13.77 -7.38 -11.20
CA LEU A 48 -12.57 -6.91 -11.93
C LEU A 48 -12.32 -5.41 -11.75
N ARG A 49 -13.36 -4.58 -11.82
CA ARG A 49 -13.22 -3.13 -11.60
C ARG A 49 -12.73 -2.84 -10.19
N GLU A 50 -13.30 -3.52 -9.20
CA GLU A 50 -12.91 -3.39 -7.80
C GLU A 50 -11.45 -3.81 -7.59
N GLU A 51 -11.04 -4.96 -8.12
CA GLU A 51 -9.66 -5.43 -7.99
C GLU A 51 -8.66 -4.49 -8.66
N ILE A 52 -8.98 -3.91 -9.82
CA ILE A 52 -8.11 -2.92 -10.48
C ILE A 52 -7.97 -1.64 -9.62
N ASP A 53 -9.06 -1.16 -9.03
CA ASP A 53 -9.03 0.02 -8.15
C ASP A 53 -8.24 -0.28 -6.86
N ASN A 54 -8.46 -1.45 -6.27
CA ASN A 54 -7.74 -1.93 -5.09
C ASN A 54 -6.25 -2.09 -5.37
N LEU A 55 -5.85 -2.66 -6.51
CA LEU A 55 -4.45 -2.76 -6.92
C LEU A 55 -3.77 -1.39 -6.95
N GLY A 56 -4.43 -0.37 -7.49
CA GLY A 56 -3.92 1.01 -7.51
C GLY A 56 -3.76 1.59 -6.10
N LYS A 57 -4.77 1.40 -5.24
CA LYS A 57 -4.76 1.85 -3.84
C LYS A 57 -3.66 1.16 -3.04
N GLU A 58 -3.45 -0.15 -3.21
CA GLU A 58 -2.43 -0.90 -2.50
C GLU A 58 -1.01 -0.44 -2.81
N LYS A 59 -0.73 -0.05 -4.06
CA LYS A 59 0.57 0.55 -4.41
C LYS A 59 0.82 1.87 -3.68
N ILE A 60 -0.22 2.69 -3.54
CA ILE A 60 -0.15 3.96 -2.80
C ILE A 60 0.00 3.68 -1.29
N ASN A 61 -0.81 2.78 -0.75
CA ASN A 61 -0.79 2.38 0.66
C ASN A 61 0.57 1.82 1.09
N ALA A 62 1.24 1.05 0.23
CA ALA A 62 2.59 0.55 0.48
C ALA A 62 3.58 1.70 0.72
N VAL A 63 3.56 2.72 -0.14
CA VAL A 63 4.43 3.90 -0.01
C VAL A 63 4.12 4.69 1.27
N HIS A 64 2.84 4.91 1.58
CA HIS A 64 2.43 5.52 2.86
C HIS A 64 2.95 4.72 4.08
N SER A 65 2.90 3.39 4.01
CA SER A 65 3.41 2.52 5.07
C SER A 65 4.93 2.68 5.27
N PHE A 66 5.69 2.78 4.19
CA PHE A 66 7.14 3.04 4.28
C PHE A 66 7.44 4.43 4.86
N PHE A 67 6.74 5.48 4.41
CA PHE A 67 6.91 6.82 5.01
C PHE A 67 6.61 6.84 6.50
N LYS A 68 5.53 6.20 6.94
CA LYS A 68 5.23 6.06 8.36
C LYS A 68 6.37 5.41 9.13
N GLN A 69 6.97 4.35 8.58
CA GLN A 69 8.05 3.64 9.24
C GLN A 69 9.31 4.49 9.31
N ILE A 70 9.68 5.17 8.23
CA ILE A 70 10.77 6.17 8.24
C ILE A 70 10.51 7.23 9.32
N ILE A 71 9.31 7.81 9.37
CA ILE A 71 8.97 8.83 10.38
C ILE A 71 9.08 8.27 11.80
N ILE A 72 8.67 7.02 12.05
CA ILE A 72 8.85 6.37 13.36
C ILE A 72 10.33 6.32 13.74
N HIS A 73 11.21 5.92 12.82
CA HIS A 73 12.64 5.83 13.09
C HIS A 73 13.29 7.21 13.22
N ARG A 74 12.90 8.19 12.41
CA ARG A 74 13.31 9.60 12.54
C ARG A 74 12.93 10.17 13.90
N LEU A 75 11.68 9.98 14.33
CA LEU A 75 11.22 10.40 15.65
C LEU A 75 12.02 9.73 16.79
N LYS A 76 12.33 8.44 16.67
CA LYS A 76 13.17 7.74 17.65
C LYS A 76 14.58 8.31 17.67
N LEU A 77 15.17 8.55 16.50
CA LEU A 77 16.53 9.08 16.39
C LEU A 77 16.64 10.51 16.93
N ASP A 78 15.63 11.34 16.72
CA ASP A 78 15.68 12.77 17.06
C ASP A 78 15.25 13.05 18.50
N TYR A 79 14.36 12.24 19.07
CA TYR A 79 13.71 12.53 20.37
C TYR A 79 13.99 11.49 21.46
N THR A 80 14.72 10.41 21.17
CA THR A 80 15.08 9.40 22.19
C THR A 80 16.60 9.28 22.35
N ASN A 81 17.03 8.83 23.54
CA ASN A 81 18.44 8.66 23.89
C ASN A 81 18.94 7.21 23.73
N ASP A 82 18.24 6.37 22.94
CA ASP A 82 18.67 4.98 22.73
C ASP A 82 19.82 4.92 21.73
N ILE A 83 21.05 4.85 22.25
CA ILE A 83 22.27 4.81 21.45
C ILE A 83 22.45 3.45 20.76
N ARG A 84 22.00 2.35 21.36
CA ARG A 84 22.30 1.00 20.88
C ARG A 84 21.49 0.64 19.63
N SER A 85 20.27 1.15 19.54
CA SER A 85 19.38 0.87 18.41
C SER A 85 19.51 1.84 17.23
N ARG A 86 20.25 2.95 17.38
CA ARG A 86 20.35 3.99 16.32
C ARG A 86 20.80 3.45 14.98
N ARG A 87 21.87 2.65 14.96
CA ARG A 87 22.44 2.10 13.72
C ARG A 87 21.40 1.29 12.97
N ASN A 88 20.76 0.34 13.66
CA ASN A 88 19.71 -0.48 13.05
C ASN A 88 18.52 0.36 12.55
N TRP A 89 18.16 1.45 13.22
CA TRP A 89 17.09 2.34 12.74
C TRP A 89 17.49 3.13 11.50
N ILE A 90 18.77 3.49 11.37
CA ILE A 90 19.29 4.12 10.15
C ILE A 90 19.25 3.09 9.01
N ASP A 91 19.75 1.88 9.25
CA ASP A 91 19.70 0.77 8.27
C ASP A 91 18.24 0.51 7.81
N GLU A 92 17.28 0.45 8.75
CA GLU A 92 15.86 0.28 8.42
C GLU A 92 15.27 1.46 7.65
N ILE A 93 15.69 2.71 7.93
CA ILE A 93 15.30 3.88 7.14
C ILE A 93 15.79 3.71 5.70
N ASP A 94 17.03 3.29 5.51
CA ASP A 94 17.61 3.13 4.18
C ASP A 94 16.87 2.07 3.35
N ASP A 95 16.52 0.94 3.97
CA ASP A 95 15.72 -0.11 3.34
C ASP A 95 14.32 0.41 2.93
N PHE A 96 13.68 1.23 3.77
CA PHE A 96 12.37 1.80 3.45
C PHE A 96 12.46 2.88 2.36
N GLN A 97 13.52 3.68 2.34
CA GLN A 97 13.77 4.65 1.28
C GLN A 97 13.99 3.94 -0.06
N ASP A 98 14.74 2.84 -0.09
CA ASP A 98 14.90 2.00 -1.29
C ASP A 98 13.56 1.47 -1.82
N GLU A 99 12.69 0.98 -0.92
CA GLU A 99 11.36 0.52 -1.30
C GLU A 99 10.45 1.63 -1.80
N ILE A 100 10.59 2.86 -1.28
CA ILE A 100 9.90 4.04 -1.81
C ILE A 100 10.44 4.35 -3.20
N GLU A 101 11.74 4.48 -3.39
CA GLU A 101 12.37 4.80 -4.68
C GLU A 101 11.96 3.80 -5.78
N ARG A 102 11.89 2.51 -5.46
CA ARG A 102 11.43 1.46 -6.40
C ARG A 102 9.96 1.61 -6.82
N ARG A 103 9.13 2.24 -6.00
CA ARG A 103 7.67 2.29 -6.18
C ARG A 103 7.16 3.66 -6.57
N LEU A 104 7.95 4.70 -6.34
CA LEU A 104 7.53 6.08 -6.50
C LEU A 104 7.31 6.39 -7.98
N THR A 105 6.20 7.06 -8.25
CA THR A 105 5.87 7.65 -9.55
C THR A 105 5.29 9.03 -9.29
N ASN A 106 5.25 9.90 -10.31
CA ASN A 106 4.64 11.23 -10.16
C ASN A 106 3.20 11.17 -9.65
N THR A 107 2.42 10.18 -10.11
CA THR A 107 1.04 9.98 -9.65
C THR A 107 0.97 9.60 -8.18
N ILE A 108 1.86 8.72 -7.72
CA ILE A 108 1.91 8.33 -6.30
C ILE A 108 2.40 9.50 -5.47
N LEU A 109 3.44 10.21 -5.91
CA LEU A 109 4.00 11.37 -5.22
C LEU A 109 2.91 12.41 -4.90
N ASN A 110 2.06 12.72 -5.89
CA ASN A 110 0.94 13.66 -5.73
C ASN A 110 -0.17 13.18 -4.78
N LYS A 111 -0.15 11.91 -4.37
CA LYS A 111 -1.12 11.30 -3.46
C LYS A 111 -0.55 11.02 -2.06
N ILE A 112 0.72 11.34 -1.82
CA ILE A 112 1.34 11.18 -0.49
C ILE A 112 0.86 12.30 0.43
N ASN A 113 0.62 11.95 1.69
CA ASN A 113 0.24 12.89 2.74
C ASN A 113 1.11 12.62 3.97
N ILE A 114 2.23 13.32 4.05
CA ILE A 114 3.23 13.15 5.13
C ILE A 114 2.62 13.49 6.49
N GLU A 115 1.75 14.49 6.57
CA GLU A 115 1.12 14.89 7.85
C GLU A 115 0.27 13.76 8.43
N ALA A 116 -0.53 13.10 7.59
CA ALA A 116 -1.34 11.96 8.02
C ALA A 116 -0.47 10.79 8.51
N GLU A 117 0.66 10.54 7.85
CA GLU A 117 1.60 9.50 8.25
C GLU A 117 2.40 9.84 9.49
N TYR A 118 2.73 11.12 9.68
CA TYR A 118 3.30 11.66 10.90
C TYR A 118 2.38 11.39 12.10
N GLU A 119 1.09 11.72 11.99
CA GLU A 119 0.14 11.48 13.07
C GLU A 119 0.02 9.99 13.44
N ARG A 120 0.08 9.10 12.45
CA ARG A 120 0.10 7.64 12.67
C ARG A 120 1.40 7.19 13.33
N ALA A 121 2.54 7.76 12.94
CA ALA A 121 3.85 7.46 13.49
C ALA A 121 3.99 7.97 14.94
N LYS A 122 3.62 9.23 15.20
CA LYS A 122 3.58 9.89 16.51
C LYS A 122 2.83 9.04 17.53
N ARG A 123 1.61 8.58 17.19
CA ARG A 123 0.82 7.67 18.06
C ARG A 123 1.55 6.36 18.40
N LYS A 124 2.38 5.83 17.51
CA LYS A 124 3.14 4.59 17.76
C LYS A 124 4.35 4.85 18.66
N VAL A 125 5.07 5.95 18.45
CA VAL A 125 6.23 6.33 19.26
C VAL A 125 5.81 6.67 20.70
N LEU A 126 4.76 7.49 20.89
CA LEU A 126 4.26 7.87 22.22
C LEU A 126 3.73 6.69 23.04
N LYS A 127 3.41 5.55 22.41
CA LYS A 127 3.05 4.32 23.13
C LYS A 127 4.27 3.56 23.68
N MET A 128 5.45 3.81 23.12
CA MET A 128 6.68 3.05 23.41
C MET A 128 7.70 3.86 24.20
N TYR A 129 7.66 5.18 24.08
CA TYR A 129 8.65 6.09 24.67
C TYR A 129 7.93 7.23 25.40
N ASP A 130 8.45 7.58 26.58
CA ASP A 130 8.02 8.75 27.35
C ASP A 130 8.78 9.99 26.87
N VAL A 131 8.30 10.58 25.77
CA VAL A 131 8.94 11.71 25.09
C VAL A 131 7.90 12.74 24.64
N SER A 132 8.31 14.00 24.56
CA SER A 132 7.49 15.07 23.97
C SER A 132 7.80 15.20 22.48
N LEU A 133 6.78 15.12 21.64
CA LEU A 133 6.90 15.24 20.18
C LEU A 133 6.15 16.49 19.68
N PRO A 134 6.59 17.13 18.57
CA PRO A 134 5.92 18.29 17.99
C PRO A 134 4.45 18.03 17.64
N ASP A 135 3.64 19.09 17.61
CA ASP A 135 2.24 19.01 17.15
C ASP A 135 2.07 19.12 15.64
N ILE A 136 3.10 19.61 14.95
CA ILE A 136 3.16 19.71 13.49
C ILE A 136 4.31 18.82 13.03
N CYS A 137 4.14 18.08 11.93
CA CYS A 137 5.22 17.26 11.37
C CYS A 137 6.49 18.10 11.14
N PRO A 138 7.64 17.75 11.74
CA PRO A 138 8.88 18.50 11.56
C PRO A 138 9.65 18.08 10.30
N TYR A 139 9.13 17.12 9.52
CA TYR A 139 9.82 16.54 8.37
C TYR A 139 9.12 16.87 7.06
N THR A 140 9.90 17.34 6.10
CA THR A 140 9.50 17.43 4.69
C THR A 140 9.74 16.10 3.98
N PHE A 141 9.25 15.96 2.74
CA PHE A 141 9.60 14.82 1.89
C PHE A 141 11.11 14.69 1.71
N GLU A 142 11.81 15.81 1.48
CA GLU A 142 13.26 15.85 1.28
C GLU A 142 14.00 15.38 2.53
N ASP A 143 13.58 15.80 3.72
CA ASP A 143 14.16 15.32 4.99
C ASP A 143 13.99 13.80 5.16
N LEU A 144 12.85 13.26 4.74
CA LEU A 144 12.54 11.83 4.85
C LEU A 144 13.23 10.97 3.80
N MET A 145 13.65 11.54 2.67
CA MET A 145 14.35 10.83 1.60
C MET A 145 15.86 11.10 1.57
N THR A 146 16.36 12.03 2.39
CA THR A 146 17.80 12.26 2.53
C THR A 146 18.43 11.10 3.32
N ARG A 147 19.49 10.50 2.74
CA ARG A 147 20.25 9.43 3.37
C ARG A 147 21.00 9.96 4.59
N LEU A 148 20.90 9.25 5.71
CA LEU A 148 21.61 9.62 6.93
C LEU A 148 23.05 9.09 6.86
N PRO A 149 24.04 9.82 7.42
CA PRO A 149 25.42 9.35 7.39
C PRO A 149 25.57 8.06 8.23
N GLU A 150 26.34 7.11 7.70
CA GLU A 150 26.87 6.00 8.48
C GLU A 150 27.85 6.57 9.52
N ASN A 151 27.59 6.34 10.81
CA ASN A 151 28.50 6.72 11.91
C ASN A 151 29.56 5.66 12.16
#